data_AF-A0AAD6HAD6-F1
#
_entry.id   AF-A0AAD6HAD6-F1
#
_cell.length_a   1.000
_cell.length_b   1.000
_cell.length_c   1.000
_cell.angle_alpha   90.00
_cell.angle_beta   90.00
_cell.angle_gamma   90.00
#
_symmetry.space_group_name_H-M   'P 1'
#
loop_
_entity.id
_entity.type
_entity.pdbx_description
1 polymer ?
#
loop_
_entity_poly.entity_id
_entity_poly.type
_entity_poly.pdbx_seq_one_letter_code
_entity_poly.pdbx_strand_id
1 'polypeptide(L)'
;MLSGFLSLFGKQTVISDQVEQWPDARRFLFHLIQSWSKALRDPEDIPMSQIADVAKVIREFVEEFETIRKLGCEEGAKQGKCWPMKCDAICNVLEDVRLRLEEDPSQRFLMSQYIDMVARHFGRLTLEAYENTDAFAIRQDMMVDMEEERFRNERLKNDPEVGREWRELRAVSKRLCVAIKPCYCLQCGKRLVLNKELYQ
;
A
#
# COMPACT_ATOMS: atom_id res chain seq x y z
N MET A 1 12.36 -8.29 23.63
CA MET A 1 11.38 -7.67 22.70
C MET A 1 11.67 -7.99 21.22
N LEU A 2 12.91 -8.32 20.82
CA LEU A 2 13.26 -8.78 19.46
C LEU A 2 12.58 -10.10 19.01
N SER A 3 12.27 -11.01 19.93
CA SER A 3 11.53 -12.23 19.60
C SER A 3 10.09 -11.95 19.18
N GLY A 4 9.50 -10.82 19.60
CA GLY A 4 8.14 -10.43 19.22
C GLY A 4 8.08 -9.98 17.77
N PHE A 5 9.02 -9.13 17.34
CA PHE A 5 9.12 -8.62 15.98
C PHE A 5 9.38 -9.77 15.00
N LEU A 6 10.48 -10.51 15.13
CA LEU A 6 10.76 -11.66 14.27
C LEU A 6 9.77 -12.83 14.44
N SER A 7 8.99 -12.93 15.53
CA SER A 7 7.86 -13.88 15.59
C SER A 7 6.59 -13.38 14.90
N LEU A 8 6.36 -12.06 14.83
CA LEU A 8 5.32 -11.46 13.99
C LEU A 8 5.63 -11.67 12.51
N PHE A 9 6.91 -11.64 12.12
CA PHE A 9 7.35 -11.93 10.75
C PHE A 9 7.55 -13.42 10.46
N GLY A 10 8.06 -14.19 11.43
CA GLY A 10 8.49 -15.58 11.23
C GLY A 10 7.45 -16.65 11.53
N LYS A 11 6.26 -16.30 12.05
CA LYS A 11 5.18 -17.28 12.30
C LYS A 11 4.00 -17.19 11.33
N GLN A 12 3.91 -16.20 10.45
CA GLN A 12 2.66 -16.00 9.72
C GLN A 12 2.81 -15.28 8.40
N THR A 13 3.36 -16.00 7.43
CA THR A 13 3.10 -15.73 6.01
C THR A 13 2.68 -17.05 5.38
N VAL A 14 1.47 -17.47 5.77
CA VAL A 14 0.66 -18.37 4.93
C VAL A 14 -0.59 -17.56 4.65
N ILE A 15 -0.40 -16.51 3.83
CA ILE A 15 -1.48 -15.64 3.36
C ILE A 15 -2.59 -16.48 2.72
N SER A 16 -2.24 -17.64 2.13
CA SER A 16 -3.17 -18.55 1.45
C SER A 16 -4.32 -19.05 2.33
N ASP A 17 -4.10 -19.22 3.63
CA ASP A 17 -5.12 -19.81 4.53
C ASP A 17 -6.17 -18.77 4.98
N GLN A 18 -5.99 -17.49 4.65
CA GLN A 18 -6.88 -16.39 5.05
C GLN A 18 -7.68 -15.78 3.88
N VAL A 19 -7.54 -16.26 2.64
CA VAL A 19 -8.07 -15.57 1.46
C VAL A 19 -9.57 -15.76 1.23
N GLU A 20 -10.22 -16.74 1.90
CA GLU A 20 -11.67 -16.95 1.79
C GLU A 20 -12.50 -15.73 2.27
N GLN A 21 -11.90 -14.81 3.02
CA GLN A 21 -12.51 -13.56 3.48
C GLN A 21 -11.62 -12.36 3.15
N TRP A 22 -11.51 -12.01 1.85
CA TRP A 22 -10.67 -10.89 1.39
C TRP A 22 -10.82 -9.59 2.20
N PRO A 23 -12.01 -9.12 2.60
CA PRO A 23 -12.13 -7.89 3.40
C PRO A 23 -11.34 -7.93 4.72
N ASP A 24 -11.27 -9.08 5.37
CA ASP A 24 -10.57 -9.28 6.64
C ASP A 24 -9.07 -9.52 6.42
N ALA A 25 -8.70 -10.34 5.43
CA ALA A 25 -7.30 -10.50 5.03
C ALA A 25 -6.67 -9.15 4.65
N ARG A 26 -7.39 -8.33 3.87
CA ARG A 26 -6.97 -6.97 3.50
C ARG A 26 -6.76 -6.06 4.72
N ARG A 27 -7.64 -6.12 5.74
CA ARG A 27 -7.49 -5.35 6.99
C ARG A 27 -6.28 -5.81 7.79
N PHE A 28 -6.11 -7.12 7.91
CA PHE A 28 -4.93 -7.70 8.56
C PHE A 28 -3.64 -7.23 7.87
N LEU A 29 -3.57 -7.35 6.54
CA LEU A 29 -2.42 -6.93 5.74
C LEU A 29 -2.15 -5.43 5.83
N PHE A 30 -3.19 -4.60 5.81
CA PHE A 30 -3.06 -3.16 6.07
C PHE A 30 -2.34 -2.92 7.40
N HIS A 31 -2.80 -3.55 8.48
CA HIS A 31 -2.22 -3.35 9.81
C HIS A 31 -0.81 -3.92 9.93
N LEU A 32 -0.56 -5.06 9.28
CA LEU A 32 0.76 -5.68 9.19
C LEU A 32 1.75 -4.72 8.51
N ILE A 33 1.47 -4.28 7.28
CA ILE A 33 2.34 -3.36 6.53
C ILE A 33 2.49 -2.03 7.27
N GLN A 34 1.42 -1.50 7.87
CA GLN A 34 1.50 -0.27 8.65
C GLN A 34 2.40 -0.42 9.89
N SER A 35 2.43 -1.60 10.52
CA SER A 35 3.35 -1.88 11.63
C SER A 35 4.81 -1.83 11.18
N TRP A 36 5.11 -2.27 9.96
CA TRP A 36 6.45 -2.20 9.38
C TRP A 36 6.87 -0.76 9.16
N SER A 37 5.97 0.08 8.64
CA SER A 37 6.23 1.52 8.51
C SER A 37 6.58 2.15 9.86
N LYS A 38 5.82 1.83 10.92
CA LYS A 38 6.07 2.37 12.27
C LYS A 38 7.43 1.95 12.81
N ALA A 39 7.71 0.65 12.78
CA ALA A 39 8.96 0.10 13.30
C ALA A 39 10.18 0.60 12.49
N LEU A 40 10.04 0.79 11.18
CA LEU A 40 11.12 1.35 10.36
C LEU A 40 11.39 2.84 10.66
N ARG A 41 10.42 3.59 11.21
CA ARG A 41 10.67 4.97 11.69
C ARG A 41 11.42 5.02 13.01
N ASP A 42 11.28 4.01 13.86
CA ASP A 42 11.86 4.03 15.20
C ASP A 42 13.17 3.22 15.26
N PRO A 43 14.33 3.86 15.48
CA PRO A 43 15.61 3.16 15.63
C PRO A 43 15.64 2.18 16.82
N GLU A 44 14.80 2.38 17.84
CA GLU A 44 14.68 1.48 18.98
C GLU A 44 13.95 0.18 18.62
N ASP A 45 12.98 0.25 17.71
CA ASP A 45 12.24 -0.92 17.22
C ASP A 45 13.07 -1.75 16.25
N ILE A 46 13.73 -1.09 15.29
CA ILE A 46 14.60 -1.75 14.30
C ILE A 46 15.95 -1.06 14.30
N PRO A 47 17.00 -1.65 14.91
CA PRO A 47 18.36 -1.16 14.80
C PRO A 47 18.87 -1.20 13.36
N MET A 48 19.85 -0.35 13.04
CA MET A 48 20.47 -0.29 11.70
C MET A 48 20.99 -1.65 11.21
N SER A 49 21.52 -2.47 12.12
CA SER A 49 22.02 -3.82 11.83
C SER A 49 20.95 -4.81 11.38
N GLN A 50 19.65 -4.50 11.56
CA GLN A 50 18.52 -5.38 11.24
C GLN A 50 17.72 -4.92 10.02
N ILE A 51 18.13 -3.82 9.36
CA ILE A 51 17.43 -3.32 8.18
C ILE A 51 17.48 -4.32 7.01
N ALA A 52 18.58 -5.09 6.89
CA ALA A 52 18.68 -6.16 5.90
C ALA A 52 17.61 -7.26 6.11
N ASP A 53 17.22 -7.54 7.35
CA ASP A 53 16.16 -8.51 7.64
C ASP A 53 14.79 -7.97 7.20
N VAL A 54 14.56 -6.66 7.32
CA VAL A 54 13.34 -6.00 6.80
C VAL A 54 13.27 -6.11 5.28
N ALA A 55 14.37 -5.89 4.58
CA ALA A 55 14.43 -6.05 3.12
C ALA A 55 14.11 -7.50 2.71
N LYS A 56 14.65 -8.49 3.43
CA LYS A 56 14.34 -9.91 3.23
C LYS A 56 12.85 -10.20 3.41
N VAL A 57 12.24 -9.71 4.48
CA VAL A 57 10.80 -9.87 4.74
C VAL A 57 9.97 -9.28 3.60
N ILE A 58 10.33 -8.09 3.11
CA ILE A 58 9.60 -7.45 2.02
C ILE A 58 9.62 -8.32 0.76
N ARG A 59 10.78 -8.93 0.45
CA ARG A 59 10.90 -9.87 -0.68
C ARG A 59 9.96 -11.07 -0.52
N GLU A 60 10.01 -11.73 0.64
CA GLU A 60 9.15 -12.89 0.94
C GLU A 60 7.67 -12.53 0.84
N PHE A 61 7.29 -11.34 1.33
CA PHE A 61 5.94 -10.83 1.19
C PHE A 61 5.53 -10.57 -0.26
N VAL A 62 6.41 -9.99 -1.09
CA VAL A 62 6.12 -9.76 -2.53
C VAL A 62 5.90 -11.09 -3.25
N GLU A 63 6.70 -12.11 -2.95
CA GLU A 63 6.55 -13.46 -3.49
C GLU A 63 5.19 -14.07 -3.11
N GLU A 64 4.76 -13.92 -1.86
CA GLU A 64 3.47 -14.43 -1.41
C GLU A 64 2.26 -13.62 -1.92
N PHE A 65 2.42 -12.31 -2.09
CA PHE A 65 1.36 -11.43 -2.57
C PHE A 65 0.92 -11.77 -4.00
N GLU A 66 1.77 -12.47 -4.76
CA GLU A 66 1.40 -13.07 -6.05
C GLU A 66 0.21 -14.03 -5.93
N THR A 67 0.08 -14.74 -4.81
CA THR A 67 -1.07 -15.63 -4.54
C THR A 67 -2.35 -14.83 -4.41
N ILE A 68 -2.32 -13.72 -3.66
CA ILE A 68 -3.47 -12.80 -3.57
C ILE A 68 -3.81 -12.21 -4.93
N ARG A 69 -2.77 -11.82 -5.70
CA ARG A 69 -2.97 -11.29 -7.04
C ARG A 69 -3.73 -12.29 -7.91
N LYS A 70 -3.29 -13.55 -7.96
CA LYS A 70 -3.94 -14.64 -8.71
C LYS A 70 -5.37 -14.90 -8.26
N LEU A 71 -5.62 -15.01 -6.96
CA LEU A 71 -6.96 -15.23 -6.41
C LEU A 71 -7.91 -14.09 -6.80
N GLY A 72 -7.44 -12.84 -6.71
CA GLY A 72 -8.23 -11.70 -7.16
C GLY A 72 -8.38 -11.60 -8.68
N CYS A 73 -7.51 -12.21 -9.49
CA CYS A 73 -7.73 -12.35 -10.93
C CYS A 73 -8.87 -13.33 -11.22
N GLU A 74 -8.94 -14.44 -10.49
CA GLU A 74 -9.96 -15.49 -10.65
C GLU A 74 -11.34 -14.99 -10.20
N GLU A 75 -11.42 -14.34 -9.04
CA GLU A 75 -12.65 -13.74 -8.50
C GLU A 75 -13.05 -12.43 -9.24
N GLY A 76 -12.05 -11.59 -9.55
CA GLY A 76 -12.22 -10.28 -10.20
C GLY A 76 -12.45 -10.33 -11.72
N ALA A 77 -12.38 -11.51 -12.34
CA ALA A 77 -12.68 -11.73 -13.76
C ALA A 77 -14.07 -11.24 -14.17
N LYS A 78 -14.99 -11.04 -13.21
CA LYS A 78 -16.34 -10.53 -13.43
C LYS A 78 -16.46 -8.99 -13.40
N GLN A 79 -15.51 -8.24 -12.81
CA GLN A 79 -15.72 -6.80 -12.53
C GLN A 79 -14.54 -5.84 -12.88
N GLY A 80 -13.37 -6.32 -13.29
CA GLY A 80 -12.41 -5.40 -13.92
C GLY A 80 -10.95 -5.85 -14.03
N LYS A 81 -10.34 -5.48 -15.16
CA LYS A 81 -8.90 -5.65 -15.48
C LYS A 81 -7.94 -4.87 -14.56
N CYS A 82 -8.46 -4.16 -13.56
CA CYS A 82 -7.71 -3.18 -12.77
C CYS A 82 -7.04 -3.78 -11.53
N TRP A 83 -7.51 -4.92 -11.04
CA TRP A 83 -6.91 -5.60 -9.89
C TRP A 83 -5.43 -5.95 -10.08
N PRO A 84 -5.03 -6.68 -11.15
CA PRO A 84 -3.64 -7.13 -11.30
C PRO A 84 -2.69 -5.94 -11.38
N MET A 85 -3.07 -4.91 -12.14
CA MET A 85 -2.25 -3.69 -12.30
C MET A 85 -2.05 -2.92 -10.98
N LYS A 86 -3.01 -2.97 -10.06
CA LYS A 86 -2.87 -2.34 -8.74
C LYS A 86 -1.96 -3.16 -7.83
N CYS A 87 -2.08 -4.48 -7.87
CA CYS A 87 -1.13 -5.35 -7.18
C CYS A 87 0.28 -5.11 -7.71
N ASP A 88 0.46 -5.05 -9.04
CA ASP A 88 1.75 -4.77 -9.66
C ASP A 88 2.32 -3.41 -9.21
N ALA A 89 1.48 -2.36 -9.13
CA ALA A 89 1.91 -1.06 -8.63
C ALA A 89 2.41 -1.12 -7.18
N ILE A 90 1.71 -1.89 -6.32
CA ILE A 90 2.12 -2.12 -4.94
C ILE A 90 3.44 -2.91 -4.87
N CYS A 91 3.54 -4.04 -5.59
CA CYS A 91 4.75 -4.86 -5.64
C CYS A 91 5.96 -4.02 -6.07
N ASN A 92 5.81 -3.22 -7.13
CA ASN A 92 6.91 -2.40 -7.64
C ASN A 92 7.39 -1.37 -6.60
N VAL A 93 6.50 -0.79 -5.80
CA VAL A 93 6.91 0.15 -4.75
C VAL A 93 7.56 -0.58 -3.57
N LEU A 94 7.10 -1.79 -3.22
CA LEU A 94 7.74 -2.62 -2.21
C LEU A 94 9.14 -3.09 -2.64
N GLU A 95 9.31 -3.44 -3.91
CA GLU A 95 10.63 -3.75 -4.48
C GLU A 95 11.57 -2.54 -4.48
N ASP A 96 11.08 -1.35 -4.81
CA ASP A 96 11.87 -0.11 -4.68
C ASP A 96 12.33 0.11 -3.23
N VAL A 97 11.44 -0.15 -2.27
CA VAL A 97 11.77 -0.07 -0.84
C VAL A 97 12.85 -1.07 -0.47
N ARG A 98 12.70 -2.32 -0.88
CA ARG A 98 13.67 -3.39 -0.60
C ARG A 98 15.05 -3.01 -1.12
N LEU A 99 15.15 -2.67 -2.41
CA LEU A 99 16.41 -2.32 -3.06
C LEU A 99 17.09 -1.13 -2.37
N ARG A 100 16.33 -0.10 -2.01
CA ARG A 100 16.90 1.08 -1.34
C ARG A 100 17.35 0.81 0.09
N LEU A 101 16.64 -0.04 0.83
CA LEU A 101 17.10 -0.46 2.16
C LEU A 101 18.36 -1.32 2.08
N GLU A 102 18.53 -2.11 1.02
CA GLU A 102 19.76 -2.88 0.75
C GLU A 102 20.93 -1.98 0.34
N GLU A 103 20.68 -0.99 -0.52
CA GLU A 103 21.71 -0.05 -1.02
C GLU A 103 22.12 1.00 0.02
N ASP A 104 21.14 1.60 0.71
CA ASP A 104 21.34 2.68 1.66
C ASP A 104 20.34 2.58 2.85
N PRO A 105 20.71 1.81 3.89
CA PRO A 105 19.91 1.67 5.11
C PRO A 105 19.57 2.99 5.81
N SER A 106 20.32 4.08 5.55
CA SER A 106 20.03 5.39 6.14
C SER A 106 18.72 6.01 5.63
N GLN A 107 18.22 5.56 4.46
CA GLN A 107 16.94 6.00 3.89
C GLN A 107 15.71 5.41 4.58
N ARG A 108 15.87 4.66 5.68
CA ARG A 108 14.78 4.02 6.43
C ARG A 108 13.56 4.91 6.68
N PHE A 109 13.77 6.20 6.96
CA PHE A 109 12.68 7.13 7.21
C PHE A 109 11.84 7.39 5.96
N LEU A 110 12.47 7.63 4.81
CA LEU A 110 11.78 7.80 3.53
C LEU A 110 11.08 6.50 3.12
N MET A 111 11.77 5.37 3.26
CA MET A 111 11.22 4.05 2.96
C MET A 111 10.02 3.71 3.84
N SER A 112 10.00 4.14 5.10
CA SER A 112 8.84 3.99 5.97
C SER A 112 7.60 4.72 5.44
N GLN A 113 7.78 5.88 4.80
CA GLN A 113 6.67 6.61 4.19
C GLN A 113 6.15 5.90 2.94
N TYR A 114 7.03 5.24 2.18
CA TYR A 114 6.64 4.42 1.03
C TYR A 114 5.78 3.23 1.49
N ILE A 115 6.22 2.54 2.54
CA ILE A 115 5.47 1.44 3.15
C ILE A 115 4.11 1.91 3.68
N ASP A 116 4.02 3.11 4.27
CA ASP A 116 2.75 3.68 4.76
C ASP A 116 1.76 3.98 3.61
N MET A 117 2.27 4.56 2.50
CA MET A 117 1.46 4.74 1.29
C MET A 117 0.98 3.40 0.74
N VAL A 118 1.87 2.40 0.65
CA VAL A 118 1.51 1.03 0.24
C VAL A 118 0.42 0.45 1.14
N ALA A 119 0.53 0.57 2.46
CA ALA A 119 -0.45 0.06 3.42
C ALA A 119 -1.85 0.61 3.10
N ARG A 120 -1.98 1.93 2.94
CA ARG A 120 -3.28 2.57 2.62
C ARG A 120 -3.84 2.07 1.30
N HIS A 121 -2.99 1.94 0.28
CA HIS A 121 -3.40 1.41 -1.03
C HIS A 121 -3.87 -0.05 -0.96
N PHE A 122 -3.21 -0.88 -0.15
CA PHE A 122 -3.68 -2.21 0.21
C PHE A 122 -5.05 -2.15 0.91
N GLY A 123 -5.20 -1.29 1.90
CA GLY A 123 -6.42 -1.18 2.70
C GLY A 123 -7.66 -0.78 1.89
N ARG A 124 -7.47 -0.08 0.75
CA ARG A 124 -8.53 0.25 -0.21
C ARG A 124 -8.58 -0.68 -1.44
N LEU A 125 -7.83 -1.78 -1.45
CA LEU A 125 -7.80 -2.73 -2.56
C LEU A 125 -9.03 -3.66 -2.44
N THR A 126 -9.99 -3.52 -3.35
CA THR A 126 -11.27 -4.25 -3.30
C THR A 126 -11.46 -5.09 -4.55
N LEU A 127 -12.07 -6.25 -4.38
CA LEU A 127 -12.58 -7.08 -5.49
C LEU A 127 -14.00 -6.67 -5.90
N GLU A 128 -14.65 -5.85 -5.07
CA GLU A 128 -16.04 -5.42 -5.24
C GLU A 128 -16.13 -4.03 -5.90
N ALA A 129 -17.26 -3.78 -6.57
CA ALA A 129 -17.68 -2.46 -7.02
C ALA A 129 -17.83 -1.46 -5.86
N TYR A 130 -17.72 -0.17 -6.17
CA TYR A 130 -17.78 0.91 -5.17
C TYR A 130 -18.99 0.80 -4.22
N GLU A 131 -20.18 0.53 -4.77
CA GLU A 131 -21.46 0.49 -4.03
C GLU A 131 -21.50 -0.59 -2.93
N ASN A 132 -20.69 -1.63 -3.06
CA ASN A 132 -20.64 -2.74 -2.10
C ASN A 132 -19.41 -2.66 -1.17
N THR A 133 -18.58 -1.62 -1.35
CA THR A 133 -17.31 -1.53 -0.63
C THR A 133 -17.53 -1.23 0.85
N ASP A 134 -16.88 -1.99 1.72
CA ASP A 134 -17.00 -1.79 3.15
C ASP A 134 -16.36 -0.48 3.66
N ALA A 135 -16.85 -0.01 4.81
CA ALA A 135 -16.46 1.28 5.40
C ALA A 135 -14.95 1.42 5.68
N PHE A 136 -14.22 0.31 5.87
CA PHE A 136 -12.78 0.37 6.08
C PHE A 136 -12.06 0.80 4.80
N ALA A 137 -12.37 0.17 3.66
CA ALA A 137 -11.76 0.55 2.39
C ALA A 137 -12.13 1.98 1.97
N ILE A 138 -13.37 2.42 2.21
CA ILE A 138 -13.80 3.81 1.99
C ILE A 138 -12.94 4.76 2.82
N ARG A 139 -12.72 4.45 4.11
CA ARG A 139 -11.86 5.28 4.99
C ARG A 139 -10.43 5.37 4.48
N GLN A 140 -9.84 4.26 4.03
CA GLN A 140 -8.48 4.28 3.48
C GLN A 140 -8.41 5.10 2.18
N ASP A 141 -9.44 5.04 1.35
CA ASP A 141 -9.52 5.86 0.14
C ASP A 141 -9.65 7.36 0.44
N MET A 142 -10.39 7.74 1.47
CA MET A 142 -10.41 9.14 1.97
C MET A 142 -9.03 9.60 2.44
N MET A 143 -8.28 8.73 3.12
CA MET A 143 -6.91 9.05 3.58
C MET A 143 -5.95 9.27 2.39
N VAL A 144 -6.07 8.47 1.33
CA VAL A 144 -5.29 8.67 0.09
C VAL A 144 -5.67 9.99 -0.59
N ASP A 145 -6.95 10.35 -0.64
CA ASP A 145 -7.39 11.63 -1.19
C ASP A 145 -6.84 12.83 -0.42
N MET A 146 -6.84 12.75 0.92
CA MET A 146 -6.25 13.80 1.77
C MET A 146 -4.74 13.95 1.52
N GLU A 147 -4.04 12.84 1.29
CA GLU A 147 -2.63 12.85 0.95
C GLU A 147 -2.38 13.44 -0.45
N GLU A 148 -3.17 13.08 -1.45
CA GLU A 148 -3.10 13.69 -2.78
C GLU A 148 -3.40 15.19 -2.73
N GLU A 149 -4.35 15.62 -1.89
CA GLU A 149 -4.62 17.05 -1.66
C GLU A 149 -3.44 17.75 -0.98
N ARG A 150 -2.80 17.10 0.00
CA ARG A 150 -1.54 17.59 0.59
C ARG A 150 -0.45 17.73 -0.48
N PHE A 151 -0.37 16.81 -1.44
CA PHE A 151 0.56 16.91 -2.58
C PHE A 151 0.16 17.95 -3.64
N ARG A 152 -1.10 18.40 -3.69
CA ARG A 152 -1.50 19.52 -4.56
C ARG A 152 -1.18 20.87 -3.91
N ASN A 153 -1.27 20.95 -2.59
CA ASN A 153 -1.05 22.18 -1.85
C ASN A 153 0.45 22.49 -1.68
N GLU A 154 1.02 23.09 -2.73
CA GLU A 154 2.44 23.40 -2.96
C GLU A 154 3.15 24.34 -1.96
N ARG A 155 2.53 24.75 -0.84
CA ARG A 155 3.13 25.70 0.11
C ARG A 155 4.38 25.18 0.84
N LEU A 156 4.72 23.90 0.69
CA LEU A 156 5.86 23.24 1.34
C LEU A 156 7.19 23.34 0.55
N LYS A 157 7.23 24.11 -0.56
CA LYS A 157 8.36 24.17 -1.50
C LYS A 157 9.56 25.05 -1.10
N ASN A 158 9.48 25.78 0.02
CA ASN A 158 10.48 26.81 0.32
C ASN A 158 11.84 26.25 0.80
N ASP A 159 11.92 24.94 1.07
CA ASP A 159 13.17 24.24 1.36
C ASP A 159 13.53 23.28 0.20
N PRO A 160 14.72 23.39 -0.42
CA PRO A 160 15.14 22.56 -1.55
C PRO A 160 15.23 21.05 -1.27
N GLU A 161 15.61 20.65 -0.05
CA GLU A 161 15.75 19.25 0.35
C GLU A 161 14.38 18.65 0.65
N VAL A 162 13.56 19.35 1.44
CA VAL A 162 12.16 18.98 1.68
C VAL A 162 11.40 18.90 0.36
N GLY A 163 11.68 19.81 -0.57
CA GLY A 163 11.11 19.80 -1.91
C GLY A 163 11.52 18.58 -2.74
N ARG A 164 12.70 17.99 -2.50
CA ARG A 164 13.15 16.76 -3.20
C ARG A 164 12.41 15.54 -2.67
N GLU A 165 12.44 15.32 -1.36
CA GLU A 165 11.73 14.21 -0.71
C GLU A 165 10.24 14.25 -1.04
N TRP A 166 9.64 15.43 -0.95
CA TRP A 166 8.24 15.64 -1.27
C TRP A 166 7.88 15.29 -2.72
N ARG A 167 8.75 15.66 -3.69
CA ARG A 167 8.54 15.28 -5.10
C ARG A 167 8.61 13.77 -5.29
N GLU A 168 9.49 13.12 -4.55
CA GLU A 168 9.66 11.67 -4.60
C GLU A 168 8.44 10.94 -4.06
N LEU A 169 7.99 11.32 -2.86
CA LEU A 169 6.77 10.80 -2.24
C LEU A 169 5.56 10.99 -3.15
N ARG A 170 5.42 12.17 -3.76
CA ARG A 170 4.35 12.43 -4.73
C ARG A 170 4.45 11.53 -5.96
N ALA A 171 5.65 11.25 -6.45
CA ALA A 171 5.85 10.35 -7.59
C ALA A 171 5.42 8.92 -7.25
N VAL A 172 5.73 8.44 -6.05
CA VAL A 172 5.28 7.13 -5.55
C VAL A 172 3.75 7.10 -5.38
N SER A 173 3.15 8.12 -4.75
CA SER A 173 1.69 8.21 -4.61
C SER A 173 0.99 8.13 -5.97
N LYS A 174 1.49 8.86 -6.97
CA LYS A 174 0.97 8.78 -8.35
C LYS A 174 1.08 7.40 -8.97
N ARG A 175 2.20 6.68 -8.75
CA ARG A 175 2.38 5.30 -9.23
C ARG A 175 1.39 4.35 -8.57
N LEU A 176 1.06 4.55 -7.29
CA LEU A 176 0.09 3.73 -6.57
C LEU A 176 -1.36 4.08 -6.94
N CYS A 177 -1.63 5.30 -7.43
CA CYS A 177 -2.97 5.78 -7.85
C CYS A 177 -3.32 5.39 -9.30
N VAL A 178 -3.08 4.13 -9.70
CA VAL A 178 -3.41 3.64 -11.04
C VAL A 178 -4.93 3.61 -11.24
N ALA A 179 -5.44 4.42 -12.19
CA ALA A 179 -6.84 4.46 -12.57
C ALA A 179 -7.02 3.87 -13.99
N ILE A 180 -7.91 2.88 -14.12
CA ILE A 180 -8.15 2.16 -15.36
C ILE A 180 -9.61 2.31 -15.75
N LYS A 181 -9.87 2.68 -17.00
CA LYS A 181 -11.23 2.77 -17.56
C LYS A 181 -11.47 1.61 -18.54
N PRO A 182 -12.69 1.01 -18.59
CA PRO A 182 -13.88 1.33 -17.79
C PRO A 182 -13.99 0.41 -16.53
N CYS A 183 -13.10 0.53 -15.54
CA CYS A 183 -13.22 -0.21 -14.27
C CYS A 183 -13.98 0.63 -13.23
N TYR A 184 -14.90 -0.02 -12.49
CA TYR A 184 -15.84 0.60 -11.54
C TYR A 184 -15.54 0.28 -10.07
N CYS A 185 -14.38 -0.31 -9.77
CA CYS A 185 -13.94 -0.51 -8.38
C CYS A 185 -13.78 0.83 -7.65
N LEU A 186 -13.63 0.80 -6.32
CA LEU A 186 -13.49 1.99 -5.48
C LEU A 186 -12.50 3.03 -6.03
N GLN A 187 -11.32 2.60 -6.46
CA GLN A 187 -10.26 3.53 -6.89
C GLN A 187 -10.42 4.05 -8.33
N CYS A 188 -11.22 3.38 -9.18
CA CYS A 188 -11.40 3.77 -10.59
C CYS A 188 -12.78 4.40 -10.85
N GLY A 189 -13.81 3.93 -10.16
CA GLY A 189 -15.22 4.32 -10.33
C GLY A 189 -15.67 5.53 -9.53
N LYS A 190 -14.86 6.03 -8.58
CA LYS A 190 -15.21 7.18 -7.70
C LYS A 190 -15.70 8.43 -8.45
N ARG A 191 -15.13 8.72 -9.62
CA ARG A 191 -15.54 9.87 -10.47
C ARG A 191 -16.88 9.67 -11.18
N LEU A 192 -17.38 8.44 -11.28
CA LEU A 192 -18.65 8.13 -11.95
C LEU A 192 -19.83 8.21 -10.98
N VAL A 193 -19.63 7.84 -9.71
CA VAL A 193 -20.68 7.86 -8.67
C VAL A 193 -20.93 9.28 -8.14
N LEU A 194 -19.88 10.04 -7.81
CA LEU A 194 -20.01 11.45 -7.37
C LEU A 194 -20.68 12.34 -8.42
N ASN A 195 -20.55 12.01 -9.71
CA ASN A 195 -21.27 12.71 -10.76
C ASN A 195 -22.77 12.33 -10.79
N LYS A 196 -23.15 11.08 -10.51
CA LYS A 196 -24.58 10.69 -10.49
C LYS A 196 -25.35 11.37 -9.37
N GLU A 197 -24.75 11.56 -8.20
CA GLU A 197 -25.37 12.26 -7.06
C GLU A 197 -25.53 13.78 -7.30
N LEU A 198 -24.75 14.36 -8.22
CA LEU A 198 -24.89 15.76 -8.64
C LEU A 198 -25.98 15.97 -9.72
N TYR A 199 -26.55 14.89 -10.26
CA TYR A 199 -27.60 14.93 -11.31
C TYR A 199 -28.91 14.25 -10.86
N GLN A 200 -29.10 14.02 -9.56
CA GLN A 200 -30.39 13.65 -8.96
C GLN A 200 -30.92 14.81 -8.12
#